data_AF-A0A800D708-F1
#
_entry.id   AF-A0A800D708-F1
#
_cell.length_a   1.000
_cell.length_b   1.000
_cell.length_c   1.000
_cell.angle_alpha   90.00
_cell.angle_beta   90.00
_cell.angle_gamma   90.00
#
_symmetry.space_group_name_H-M   'P 1'
#
loop_
_entity.id
_entity.type
_entity.pdbx_description
1 polymer ?
#
loop_
_entity_poly.entity_id
_entity_poly.type
_entity_poly.pdbx_seq_one_letter_code
_entity_poly.pdbx_strand_id
1 'polypeptide(L)'
;MNGLLAREILDRYGLELALHQVDECVRSRSVRVFGKREDIGSIIEPVLKGVAEQLISKAGTLWGEGRDLDMVMITGGGGQALGRYFQVYPHARVVPDPAMANARGFLKYANRVFRSEQRSQGAG
;
A
#
# COMPACT_ATOMS: atom_id res chain seq x y z
N MET A 1 -2.35 -11.89 -1.91
CA MET A 1 -3.49 -11.03 -1.54
C MET A 1 -4.56 -11.05 -2.63
N ASN A 2 -4.30 -10.49 -3.81
CA ASN A 2 -5.33 -10.38 -4.86
C ASN A 2 -5.86 -11.72 -5.37
N GLY A 3 -5.01 -12.75 -5.51
CA GLY A 3 -5.46 -14.10 -5.89
C GLY A 3 -6.42 -14.75 -4.89
N LEU A 4 -6.21 -14.51 -3.58
CA LEU A 4 -7.12 -15.01 -2.53
C LEU A 4 -8.47 -14.28 -2.59
N LEU A 5 -8.45 -12.96 -2.81
CA LEU A 5 -9.67 -12.16 -2.93
C LEU A 5 -10.45 -12.48 -4.21
N ALA A 6 -9.74 -12.68 -5.34
CA ALA A 6 -10.35 -13.11 -6.59
C ALA A 6 -11.11 -14.43 -6.40
N ARG A 7 -10.48 -15.39 -5.70
CA ARG A 7 -11.09 -16.68 -5.38
C ARG A 7 -12.32 -16.54 -4.49
N GLU A 8 -12.23 -15.79 -3.39
CA GLU A 8 -13.37 -15.60 -2.47
C GLU A 8 -14.54 -14.85 -3.13
N ILE A 9 -14.25 -13.89 -4.02
CA ILE A 9 -15.28 -13.19 -4.80
C ILE A 9 -15.94 -14.14 -5.81
N LEU A 10 -15.17 -15.00 -6.47
CA LEU A 10 -15.70 -16.03 -7.36
C LEU A 10 -16.59 -17.00 -6.57
N ASP A 11 -16.13 -17.50 -5.43
CA ASP A 11 -16.84 -18.51 -4.66
C ASP A 11 -18.17 -17.97 -4.07
N ARG A 12 -18.24 -16.69 -3.68
CA ARG A 12 -19.46 -16.07 -3.12
C ARG A 12 -20.40 -15.44 -4.14
N TYR A 13 -19.87 -14.81 -5.18
CA TYR A 13 -20.64 -14.00 -6.13
C TYR A 13 -20.67 -14.58 -7.54
N GLY A 14 -19.92 -15.65 -7.81
CA GLY A 14 -19.82 -16.25 -9.14
C GLY A 14 -19.11 -15.35 -10.16
N LEU A 15 -18.28 -14.41 -9.69
CA LEU A 15 -17.63 -13.42 -10.54
C LEU A 15 -16.16 -13.76 -10.76
N GLU A 16 -15.79 -14.07 -12.00
CA GLU A 16 -14.40 -14.13 -12.43
C GLU A 16 -13.88 -12.72 -12.73
N LEU A 17 -12.99 -12.22 -11.88
CA LEU A 17 -12.44 -10.88 -12.01
C LEU A 17 -10.97 -10.92 -12.42
N ALA A 18 -10.59 -10.06 -13.35
CA ALA A 18 -9.19 -9.78 -13.66
C ALA A 18 -8.52 -9.02 -12.50
N LEU A 19 -7.19 -9.06 -12.42
CA LEU A 19 -6.43 -8.51 -11.30
C LEU A 19 -6.74 -7.02 -11.02
N HIS A 20 -6.87 -6.20 -12.06
CA HIS A 20 -7.18 -4.78 -11.93
C HIS A 20 -8.60 -4.54 -11.38
N GLN A 21 -9.55 -5.43 -11.67
CA GLN A 21 -10.92 -5.34 -11.15
C GLN A 21 -10.96 -5.73 -9.67
N VAL A 22 -10.13 -6.71 -9.27
CA VAL A 22 -9.95 -7.06 -7.85
C VAL A 22 -9.35 -5.88 -7.08
N ASP A 23 -8.33 -5.22 -7.65
CA ASP A 23 -7.75 -4.01 -7.04
C ASP A 23 -8.77 -2.89 -6.88
N GLU A 24 -9.62 -2.67 -7.90
CA GLU A 24 -10.73 -1.71 -7.81
C GLU A 24 -11.70 -2.10 -6.70
N CYS A 25 -12.11 -3.37 -6.63
CA CYS A 25 -13.01 -3.88 -5.59
C CYS A 25 -12.43 -3.71 -4.19
N VAL A 26 -11.12 -3.91 -4.01
CA VAL A 26 -10.44 -3.68 -2.72
C VAL A 26 -10.46 -2.21 -2.34
N ARG A 27 -10.18 -1.31 -3.29
CA ARG A 27 -10.20 0.14 -3.08
C ARG A 27 -11.60 0.66 -2.77
N SER A 28 -12.60 0.20 -3.53
CA SER A 28 -14.00 0.65 -3.40
C SER A 28 -14.76 -0.09 -2.29
N ARG A 29 -14.18 -1.16 -1.74
CA ARG A 29 -14.78 -2.12 -0.80
C ARG A 29 -16.10 -2.73 -1.29
N SER A 30 -16.26 -2.82 -2.61
CA SER A 30 -17.53 -3.24 -3.21
C SER A 30 -17.34 -3.98 -4.52
N VAL A 31 -18.26 -4.87 -4.85
CA VAL A 31 -18.36 -5.49 -6.17
C VAL A 31 -19.70 -5.12 -6.84
N ARG A 32 -19.80 -5.26 -8.17
CA ARG A 32 -21.07 -5.10 -8.88
C ARG A 32 -21.64 -6.46 -9.25
N VAL A 33 -22.86 -6.74 -8.81
CA VAL A 33 -23.60 -7.98 -9.08
C VAL A 33 -24.94 -7.59 -9.69
N PHE A 34 -25.23 -8.04 -10.91
CA PHE A 34 -26.45 -7.67 -11.65
C PHE A 34 -26.77 -6.15 -11.63
N GLY A 35 -25.73 -5.32 -11.78
CA GLY A 35 -25.84 -3.85 -11.77
C GLY A 35 -25.95 -3.22 -10.39
N LYS A 36 -26.13 -4.00 -9.32
CA LYS A 36 -26.18 -3.52 -7.94
C LYS A 36 -24.79 -3.55 -7.30
N ARG A 37 -24.54 -2.58 -6.42
CA ARG A 37 -23.28 -2.48 -5.67
C ARG A 37 -23.44 -3.24 -4.35
N GLU A 38 -22.64 -4.26 -4.16
CA GLU A 38 -22.62 -5.08 -2.95
C GLU A 38 -21.37 -4.76 -2.12
N ASP A 39 -21.51 -4.59 -0.81
CA ASP A 39 -20.37 -4.44 0.10
C ASP A 39 -19.66 -5.79 0.27
N ILE A 40 -18.34 -5.76 0.16
CA ILE A 40 -17.48 -6.94 0.35
C ILE A 40 -16.46 -6.69 1.46
N GLY A 41 -16.73 -5.74 2.35
CA GLY A 41 -15.84 -5.38 3.44
C GLY A 41 -15.53 -6.56 4.35
N SER A 42 -16.52 -7.41 4.63
CA SER A 42 -16.37 -8.63 5.46
C SER A 42 -15.45 -9.69 4.85
N ILE A 43 -15.27 -9.68 3.53
CA ILE A 43 -14.36 -10.55 2.78
C ILE A 43 -12.95 -9.96 2.73
N ILE A 44 -12.86 -8.65 2.49
CA ILE A 44 -11.59 -7.96 2.35
C ILE A 44 -10.87 -7.86 3.71
N GLU A 45 -11.60 -7.55 4.78
CA GLU A 45 -11.03 -7.23 6.09
C GLU A 45 -10.12 -8.32 6.65
N PRO A 46 -10.53 -9.62 6.68
CA PRO A 46 -9.68 -10.68 7.22
C PRO A 46 -8.44 -10.91 6.37
N VAL A 47 -8.55 -10.80 5.04
CA VAL A 47 -7.41 -11.00 4.12
C VAL A 47 -6.39 -9.89 4.30
N LEU A 48 -6.83 -8.62 4.35
CA LEU A 48 -5.93 -7.49 4.57
C LEU A 48 -5.27 -7.56 5.96
N LYS A 49 -6.05 -7.91 7.00
CA LYS A 49 -5.53 -8.09 8.36
C LYS A 49 -4.45 -9.16 8.42
N GLY A 50 -4.69 -10.33 7.83
CA GLY A 50 -3.70 -11.42 7.81
C GLY A 50 -2.41 -11.07 7.05
N VAL A 51 -2.50 -10.27 5.99
CA VAL A 51 -1.32 -9.73 5.30
C VAL A 51 -0.58 -8.72 6.19
N ALA A 52 -1.31 -7.81 6.84
CA ALA A 52 -0.71 -6.83 7.73
C ALA A 52 0.00 -7.47 8.93
N GLU A 53 -0.61 -8.49 9.55
CA GLU A 53 -0.02 -9.23 10.68
C GLU A 53 1.33 -9.88 10.29
N GLN A 54 1.42 -10.47 9.10
CA GLN A 54 2.68 -11.01 8.58
C GLN A 54 3.75 -9.92 8.40
N LEU A 55 3.38 -8.76 7.85
CA LEU A 55 4.30 -7.64 7.67
C LEU A 55 4.76 -7.05 9.01
N ILE A 56 3.85 -6.89 9.96
CA ILE A 56 4.14 -6.40 11.32
C ILE A 56 5.05 -7.38 12.05
N SER A 57 4.76 -8.68 11.98
CA SER A 57 5.62 -9.72 12.56
C SER A 57 7.04 -9.64 11.98
N LYS A 58 7.15 -9.53 10.64
CA LYS A 58 8.45 -9.39 9.97
C LYS A 58 9.17 -8.10 10.37
N ALA A 59 8.49 -6.96 10.43
CA ALA A 59 9.06 -5.71 10.90
C ALA A 59 9.54 -5.82 12.35
N GLY A 60 8.77 -6.49 13.21
CA GLY A 60 9.14 -6.77 14.60
C GLY A 60 10.43 -7.58 14.74
N THR A 61 10.75 -8.47 13.80
CA THR A 61 12.05 -9.17 13.81
C THR A 61 13.25 -8.25 13.55
N LEU A 62 13.03 -7.09 12.94
CA LEU A 62 14.09 -6.13 12.60
C LEU A 62 14.18 -4.99 13.62
N TRP A 63 13.03 -4.50 14.11
CA TRP A 63 12.94 -3.26 14.89
C TRP A 63 12.30 -3.47 16.27
N GLY A 64 11.92 -4.70 16.62
CA GLY A 64 11.14 -4.98 17.82
C GLY A 64 9.84 -4.18 17.84
N GLU A 65 9.57 -3.50 18.95
CA GLU A 65 8.43 -2.59 19.09
C GLU A 65 8.63 -1.24 18.38
N GLY A 66 9.80 -0.99 17.78
CA GLY A 66 10.09 0.25 17.05
C GLY A 66 10.23 1.49 17.95
N ARG A 67 10.49 1.32 19.26
CA ARG A 67 10.55 2.43 20.23
C ARG A 67 11.62 3.47 19.92
N ASP A 68 12.72 3.05 19.31
CA ASP A 68 13.85 3.93 18.96
C ASP A 68 13.68 4.58 17.58
N LEU A 69 12.54 4.37 16.90
CA LEU A 69 12.25 4.98 15.61
C LEU A 69 11.45 6.27 15.80
N ASP A 70 11.90 7.35 15.17
CA ASP A 70 11.14 8.60 15.13
C ASP A 70 9.90 8.49 14.24
N MET A 71 9.94 7.67 13.19
CA MET A 71 8.89 7.57 12.19
C MET A 71 8.92 6.26 11.39
N VAL A 72 7.74 5.73 11.08
CA VAL A 72 7.55 4.63 10.13
C VAL A 72 6.70 5.15 8.98
N MET A 73 7.30 5.26 7.79
CA MET A 73 6.59 5.71 6.59
C MET A 73 6.12 4.52 5.77
N ILE A 74 4.82 4.43 5.53
CA ILE A 74 4.21 3.39 4.72
C ILE A 74 3.98 3.96 3.32
N THR A 75 4.61 3.33 2.33
CA THR A 75 4.58 3.73 0.91
C THR A 75 4.07 2.57 0.03
N GLY A 76 4.00 2.76 -1.28
CA GLY A 76 3.57 1.76 -2.25
C GLY A 76 2.05 1.62 -2.34
N GLY A 77 1.57 0.97 -3.40
CA GLY A 77 0.13 0.80 -3.63
C GLY A 77 -0.60 0.05 -2.51
N GLY A 78 0.05 -0.96 -1.91
CA GLY A 78 -0.49 -1.69 -0.76
C GLY A 78 -0.58 -0.87 0.52
N GLY A 79 0.25 0.18 0.66
CA GLY A 79 0.25 1.06 1.82
C GLY A 79 -1.08 1.79 2.02
N GLN A 80 -1.80 2.08 0.94
CA GLN A 80 -3.12 2.72 1.01
C GLN A 80 -4.17 1.82 1.68
N ALA A 81 -4.15 0.52 1.39
CA ALA A 81 -5.12 -0.44 1.94
C ALA A 81 -4.70 -0.96 3.33
N LEU A 82 -3.40 -1.14 3.54
CA LEU A 82 -2.85 -1.79 4.74
C LEU A 82 -2.48 -0.81 5.86
N GLY A 83 -2.34 0.49 5.57
CA GLY A 83 -1.75 1.44 6.51
C GLY A 83 -2.44 1.52 7.88
N ARG A 84 -3.76 1.34 7.93
CA ARG A 84 -4.53 1.36 9.18
C ARG A 84 -4.20 0.23 10.16
N TYR A 85 -3.59 -0.86 9.71
CA TYR A 85 -3.23 -1.98 10.58
C TYR A 85 -1.89 -1.78 11.29
N PHE A 86 -1.08 -0.82 10.86
CA PHE A 86 0.23 -0.53 11.45
C PHE A 86 0.16 0.37 12.69
N GLN A 87 -1.01 0.47 13.34
CA GLN A 87 -1.20 1.24 14.59
C GLN A 87 -0.35 0.74 15.76
N VAL A 88 0.17 -0.49 15.68
CA VAL A 88 1.16 -1.04 16.62
C VAL A 88 2.41 -0.15 16.72
N TYR A 89 2.73 0.59 15.66
CA TYR A 89 3.76 1.63 15.66
C TYR A 89 3.05 3.00 15.73
N PRO A 90 3.02 3.68 16.89
CA PRO A 90 2.24 4.92 17.07
C PRO A 90 2.65 6.05 16.13
N HIS A 91 3.91 6.05 15.70
CA HIS A 91 4.51 6.99 14.76
C HIS A 91 4.44 6.53 13.29
N ALA A 92 3.68 5.46 12.98
CA ALA A 92 3.46 5.04 11.60
C ALA A 92 2.52 5.98 10.87
N ARG A 93 2.89 6.36 9.64
CA ARG A 93 2.09 7.25 8.78
C ARG A 93 2.10 6.72 7.35
N VAL A 94 0.92 6.66 6.72
CA VAL A 94 0.82 6.45 5.27
C VAL A 94 1.18 7.77 4.59
N VAL A 95 2.15 7.74 3.69
CA VAL A 95 2.57 8.94 2.97
C VAL A 95 1.51 9.37 1.95
N PRO A 96 1.38 10.66 1.63
CA PRO A 96 0.48 11.13 0.57
C PRO A 96 0.81 10.44 -0.76
N ASP A 97 -0.23 9.95 -1.44
CA ASP A 97 -0.12 9.23 -2.72
C ASP A 97 1.00 8.17 -2.69
N PRO A 98 0.85 7.12 -1.85
CA PRO A 98 1.95 6.23 -1.51
C PRO A 98 2.49 5.47 -2.72
N ALA A 99 1.68 5.25 -3.76
CA ALA A 99 2.09 4.64 -5.02
C ALA A 99 3.18 5.45 -5.75
N MET A 100 3.11 6.78 -5.69
CA MET A 100 4.07 7.68 -6.37
C MET A 100 5.22 8.15 -5.47
N ALA A 101 5.26 7.74 -4.19
CA ALA A 101 6.26 8.21 -3.23
C ALA A 101 7.70 7.98 -3.71
N ASN A 102 7.98 6.79 -4.26
CA ASN A 102 9.31 6.46 -4.78
C ASN A 102 9.64 7.27 -6.04
N ALA A 103 8.70 7.41 -6.98
CA ALA A 103 8.89 8.19 -8.20
C ALA A 103 9.20 9.67 -7.89
N ARG A 104 8.49 10.27 -6.93
CA ARG A 104 8.80 11.63 -6.45
C ARG A 104 10.18 11.72 -5.80
N GLY A 105 10.56 10.71 -5.01
CA GLY A 105 11.90 10.61 -4.43
C GLY A 105 13.00 10.60 -5.50
N PHE A 106 12.83 9.76 -6.53
CA PHE A 106 13.77 9.67 -7.65
C PHE A 106 13.88 10.99 -8.41
N LEU A 107 12.76 11.64 -8.73
CA LEU A 107 12.77 12.93 -9.41
C LEU A 107 13.48 14.01 -8.57
N LYS A 108 13.18 14.09 -7.26
CA LYS A 108 13.84 15.03 -6.35
C LYS A 108 15.35 14.77 -6.28
N TYR A 109 15.75 13.51 -6.22
CA TYR A 109 17.16 13.13 -6.19
C TYR A 109 17.89 13.48 -7.48
N ALA A 110 17.32 13.14 -8.64
CA ALA A 110 17.87 13.48 -9.95
C ALA A 110 18.05 15.00 -10.10
N ASN A 111 17.02 15.79 -9.76
CA ASN A 111 17.09 17.25 -9.80
C ASN A 111 18.21 17.82 -8.92
N ARG A 112 18.50 17.19 -7.78
CA ARG A 112 19.61 17.60 -6.91
C ARG A 112 20.95 17.34 -7.57
N VAL A 113 21.17 16.14 -8.10
CA VAL A 113 22.43 15.71 -8.72
C VAL A 113 22.73 16.55 -9.97
N PHE A 114 21.77 16.67 -10.89
CA PHE A 114 22.00 17.38 -12.15
C PHE A 114 22.07 18.91 -12.00
N ARG A 115 21.42 19.52 -10.98
CA ARG A 115 21.65 20.95 -10.66
C ARG A 115 23.03 21.21 -10.06
N SER A 116 23.57 20.28 -9.26
CA SER A 116 24.92 20.44 -8.72
C SER A 116 25.98 20.38 -9.82
N GLU A 117 25.81 19.51 -10.82
CA GLU A 117 26.75 19.39 -11.94
C GLU A 117 26.78 20.65 -12.82
N GLN A 118 25.62 21.25 -13.11
CA GLN A 118 25.54 22.50 -13.88
C GLN A 118 26.20 23.69 -13.18
N ARG A 119 26.17 23.74 -11.83
CA ARG A 119 26.87 24.78 -11.06
C ARG A 119 28.38 24.58 -11.05
N SER A 120 28.85 23.34 -11.04
CA SER A 120 30.28 23.03 -11.08
C SER A 120 30.92 23.31 -12.45
N GLN A 121 30.17 23.18 -13.54
CA GLN A 121 30.66 23.42 -14.91
C GLN A 121 30.60 24.88 -15.36
N GLY A 122 29.87 25.75 -14.66
CA GLY A 122 29.78 27.19 -14.95
C GLY A 122 30.70 28.08 -14.10
N ALA A 123 31.62 27.49 -13.32
CA ALA A 123 32.51 28.20 -12.40
C ALA A 123 34.00 28.17 -12.82
N GLY A 124 34.29 27.84 -14.08
CA GLY A 124 35.61 27.96 -14.72
C GLY A 124 35.58 29.01 -15.81
#